data_AF-A0A934B3F8-F1
#
_entry.id   AF-A0A934B3F8-F1
#
_cell.length_a   1.000
_cell.length_b   1.000
_cell.length_c   1.000
_cell.angle_alpha   90.00
_cell.angle_beta   90.00
_cell.angle_gamma   90.00
#
_symmetry.space_group_name_H-M   'P 1'
#
loop_
_entity.id
_entity.type
_entity.pdbx_description
1 polymer ?
#
loop_
_entity_poly.entity_id
_entity_poly.type
_entity_poly.pdbx_seq_one_letter_code
_entity_poly.pdbx_strand_id
1 'polypeptide(L)'
;RIVILVDDGIATGSTFFAAVQSIRHLKPRRLIAAIPVGPMETIREACMQVDEFIVLATPDPFLAVGHHYIDFAQVSDHDVVEYLNLAEESLLGWKEQPQSSTASPPR
;
A
#
# COMPACT_ATOMS: atom_id res chain seq x y z
N ARG A 1 14.92 5.85 -0.85
CA ARG A 1 14.12 5.10 0.16
C ARG A 1 13.43 3.93 -0.53
N ILE A 2 13.10 2.84 0.17
CA ILE A 2 12.10 1.88 -0.33
C ILE A 2 10.73 2.46 0.00
N VAL A 3 9.79 2.41 -0.94
CA VAL A 3 8.41 2.87 -0.78
C VAL A 3 7.50 1.66 -0.92
N ILE A 4 6.56 1.51 0.01
CA ILE A 4 5.47 0.54 -0.06
C ILE A 4 4.19 1.34 -0.28
N LEU A 5 3.52 1.11 -1.40
CA LEU A 5 2.23 1.67 -1.74
C LEU A 5 1.14 0.64 -1.38
N VAL A 6 0.19 1.04 -0.56
CA VAL A 6 -0.90 0.19 -0.06
C VAL A 6 -2.23 0.86 -0.40
N ASP A 7 -3.25 0.04 -0.65
CA ASP A 7 -4.64 0.44 -0.84
C ASP A 7 -5.56 -0.68 -0.31
N ASP A 8 -6.86 -0.44 -0.18
CA ASP A 8 -7.83 -1.46 0.22
C ASP A 8 -8.18 -2.43 -0.94
N GLY A 9 -8.05 -1.96 -2.16
CA GLY A 9 -8.20 -2.74 -3.37
C GLY A 9 -8.04 -1.86 -4.60
N ILE A 10 -7.96 -2.49 -5.77
CA ILE A 10 -7.98 -1.76 -7.04
C ILE A 10 -9.12 -2.29 -7.90
N ALA A 11 -10.04 -1.41 -8.29
CA ALA A 11 -11.07 -1.72 -9.28
C ALA A 11 -10.55 -1.42 -10.70
N THR A 12 -10.59 -0.14 -11.11
CA THR A 12 -10.01 0.31 -12.39
C THR A 12 -8.52 0.62 -12.29
N GLY A 13 -8.01 0.83 -11.07
CA GLY A 13 -6.62 1.18 -10.80
C GLY A 13 -6.22 2.64 -11.09
N SER A 14 -7.14 3.52 -11.54
CA SER A 14 -6.78 4.88 -11.98
C SER A 14 -6.02 5.69 -10.91
N THR A 15 -6.50 5.68 -9.66
CA THR A 15 -5.82 6.35 -8.53
C THR A 15 -4.46 5.73 -8.23
N PHE A 16 -4.40 4.39 -8.24
CA PHE A 16 -3.16 3.65 -8.04
C PHE A 16 -2.11 4.02 -9.09
N PHE A 17 -2.48 4.04 -10.38
CA PHE A 17 -1.54 4.38 -11.46
C PHE A 17 -1.05 5.83 -11.37
N ALA A 18 -1.92 6.77 -11.02
CA ALA A 18 -1.52 8.16 -10.78
C ALA A 18 -0.53 8.28 -9.61
N ALA A 19 -0.76 7.53 -8.52
CA ALA A 19 0.15 7.47 -7.38
C ALA A 19 1.51 6.85 -7.77
N VAL A 20 1.51 5.74 -8.49
CA VAL A 20 2.74 5.10 -9.00
C VAL A 20 3.54 6.07 -9.85
N GLN A 21 2.91 6.76 -10.80
CA GLN A 21 3.58 7.76 -11.64
C GLN A 21 4.19 8.87 -10.77
N SER A 22 3.43 9.42 -9.83
CA SER A 22 3.89 10.48 -8.93
C SER A 22 5.10 10.04 -8.09
N ILE A 23 5.04 8.82 -7.53
CA ILE A 23 6.13 8.25 -6.74
C ILE A 23 7.37 8.00 -7.61
N ARG A 24 7.20 7.49 -8.83
CA ARG A 24 8.33 7.23 -9.76
C ARG A 24 9.11 8.51 -10.09
N HIS A 25 8.45 9.67 -10.19
CA HIS A 25 9.13 10.96 -10.39
C HIS A 25 10.07 11.33 -9.22
N LEU A 26 9.79 10.84 -8.01
CA LEU A 26 10.64 11.03 -6.83
C LEU A 26 11.82 10.04 -6.77
N LYS A 27 11.98 9.17 -7.77
CA LYS A 27 13.09 8.21 -7.93
C LYS A 27 13.35 7.37 -6.66
N PRO A 28 12.37 6.61 -6.15
CA PRO A 28 12.60 5.71 -5.03
C PRO A 28 13.64 4.65 -5.40
N ARG A 29 14.30 4.08 -4.39
CA ARG A 29 15.24 2.96 -4.58
C ARG A 29 14.48 1.71 -5.03
N ARG A 30 13.25 1.54 -4.52
CA ARG A 30 12.35 0.45 -4.85
C ARG A 30 10.91 0.90 -4.56
N LEU A 31 9.98 0.60 -5.45
CA LEU A 31 8.55 0.80 -5.30
C LEU A 31 7.86 -0.57 -5.26
N ILE A 32 7.30 -0.90 -4.11
CA ILE A 32 6.55 -2.13 -3.87
C ILE A 32 5.08 -1.75 -3.73
N ALA A 33 4.17 -2.46 -4.39
CA ALA A 33 2.74 -2.31 -4.16
C ALA A 33 2.20 -3.54 -3.40
N ALA A 34 1.32 -3.31 -2.42
CA ALA A 34 0.65 -4.38 -1.69
C ALA A 34 -0.85 -4.07 -1.63
N ILE A 35 -1.65 -4.83 -2.36
CA ILE A 35 -3.08 -4.59 -2.55
C ILE A 35 -3.87 -5.86 -2.25
N PRO A 36 -4.86 -5.86 -1.35
CA PRO A 36 -5.61 -7.05 -1.00
C PRO A 36 -6.34 -7.69 -2.18
N VAL A 37 -7.05 -6.89 -2.99
CA VAL A 37 -7.96 -7.42 -4.02
C VAL A 37 -8.06 -6.53 -5.26
N GLY A 38 -8.24 -7.15 -6.43
CA GLY A 38 -8.56 -6.46 -7.69
C GLY A 38 -8.79 -7.42 -8.85
N PRO A 39 -9.36 -6.98 -9.99
CA PRO A 39 -9.53 -7.85 -11.15
C PRO A 39 -8.17 -8.20 -11.75
N MET A 40 -8.06 -9.43 -12.29
CA MET A 40 -6.81 -9.96 -12.84
C MET A 40 -6.18 -9.04 -13.91
N GLU A 41 -7.00 -8.38 -14.74
CA GLU A 41 -6.52 -7.48 -15.79
C GLU A 41 -5.82 -6.25 -15.20
N THR A 42 -6.47 -5.52 -14.31
CA THR A 42 -5.88 -4.34 -13.64
C THR A 42 -4.65 -4.70 -12.81
N ILE A 43 -4.66 -5.86 -12.14
CA ILE A 43 -3.50 -6.34 -11.38
C ILE A 43 -2.31 -6.61 -12.30
N ARG A 44 -2.51 -7.24 -13.47
CA ARG A 44 -1.43 -7.45 -14.46
C ARG A 44 -0.82 -6.14 -14.93
N GLU A 45 -1.66 -5.15 -15.22
CA GLU A 45 -1.19 -3.81 -15.59
C GLU A 45 -0.39 -3.15 -14.46
N ALA A 46 -0.87 -3.24 -13.22
CA ALA A 46 -0.21 -2.70 -12.04
C ALA A 46 1.15 -3.35 -11.77
N CYS A 47 1.25 -4.68 -11.91
CA CYS A 47 2.51 -5.43 -11.78
C CYS A 47 3.61 -4.90 -12.71
N MET A 48 3.27 -4.39 -13.89
CA MET A 48 4.27 -3.87 -14.84
C MET A 48 4.81 -2.49 -14.47
N GLN A 49 4.18 -1.76 -13.53
CA GLN A 49 4.56 -0.38 -13.20
C GLN A 49 5.36 -0.24 -11.91
N VAL A 50 5.41 -1.29 -11.09
CA VAL A 50 6.13 -1.34 -9.80
C VAL A 50 7.27 -2.36 -9.86
N ASP A 51 8.19 -2.31 -8.89
CA ASP A 51 9.32 -3.26 -8.85
C ASP A 51 8.92 -4.60 -8.23
N GLU A 52 7.87 -4.61 -7.40
CA GLU A 52 7.26 -5.79 -6.82
C GLU A 52 5.79 -5.50 -6.52
N PHE A 53 4.92 -6.46 -6.81
CA PHE A 53 3.49 -6.36 -6.53
C PHE A 53 3.04 -7.57 -5.71
N ILE A 54 2.42 -7.32 -4.56
CA ILE A 54 1.81 -8.33 -3.71
C ILE A 54 0.29 -8.18 -3.78
N VAL A 55 -0.40 -9.27 -4.16
CA VAL A 55 -1.86 -9.36 -4.19
C VAL A 55 -2.34 -10.57 -3.42
N LEU A 56 -3.42 -10.43 -2.65
CA LEU A 56 -4.00 -11.57 -1.91
C LEU A 56 -5.04 -12.31 -2.74
N ALA A 57 -5.90 -11.60 -3.48
CA ALA A 57 -6.96 -12.21 -4.28
C ALA A 57 -7.21 -11.48 -5.62
N THR A 58 -7.50 -12.26 -6.66
CA THR A 58 -7.93 -11.77 -7.99
C THR A 58 -9.22 -12.45 -8.43
N PRO A 59 -10.36 -12.14 -7.76
CA PRO A 59 -11.62 -12.83 -7.95
C PRO A 59 -12.17 -12.65 -9.36
N ASP A 60 -12.88 -13.66 -9.84
CA ASP A 60 -13.59 -13.67 -11.12
C ASP A 60 -14.99 -14.29 -10.93
N PRO A 61 -16.08 -13.53 -11.08
CA PRO A 61 -16.11 -12.11 -11.43
C PRO A 61 -15.65 -11.20 -10.28
N PHE A 62 -14.96 -10.12 -10.62
CA PHE A 62 -14.74 -9.00 -9.70
C PHE A 62 -15.95 -8.05 -9.76
N LEU A 63 -16.55 -7.76 -8.61
CA LEU A 63 -17.73 -6.86 -8.52
C LEU A 63 -17.33 -5.46 -8.06
N ALA A 64 -16.78 -5.35 -6.85
CA ALA A 64 -16.25 -4.11 -6.28
C ALA A 64 -15.31 -4.46 -5.13
N VAL A 65 -14.45 -3.52 -4.73
CA VAL A 65 -13.52 -3.71 -3.58
C VAL A 65 -14.30 -4.07 -2.31
N GLY A 66 -15.34 -3.29 -1.98
CA GLY A 66 -16.13 -3.49 -0.76
C GLY A 66 -16.84 -4.83 -0.64
N HIS A 67 -17.02 -5.59 -1.73
CA HIS A 67 -17.59 -6.94 -1.66
C HIS A 67 -16.66 -7.95 -0.96
N HIS A 68 -15.39 -7.61 -0.75
CA HIS A 68 -14.39 -8.46 -0.10
C HIS A 68 -14.17 -8.14 1.38
N TYR A 69 -14.92 -7.17 1.91
CA TYR A 69 -14.83 -6.73 3.29
C TYR A 69 -16.15 -7.00 4.03
N ILE A 70 -16.06 -7.57 5.23
CA ILE A 70 -17.22 -7.74 6.12
C ILE A 70 -17.74 -6.37 6.57
N ASP A 71 -16.81 -5.46 6.84
CA ASP A 71 -17.09 -4.06 7.16
C ASP A 71 -16.29 -3.18 6.18
N PHE A 72 -17.03 -2.38 5.41
CA PHE A 72 -16.49 -1.44 4.44
C PHE A 72 -17.02 -0.02 4.71
N ALA A 73 -17.12 0.33 5.99
CA ALA A 73 -17.49 1.68 6.41
C ALA A 73 -16.52 2.72 5.84
N GLN A 74 -17.07 3.88 5.50
CA GLN A 74 -16.29 4.99 4.98
C GLN A 74 -15.36 5.55 6.07
N VAL A 75 -14.08 5.66 5.76
CA VAL A 75 -13.11 6.39 6.57
C VAL A 75 -13.28 7.88 6.30
N SER A 76 -13.52 8.68 7.35
CA SER A 76 -13.72 10.12 7.21
C SER A 76 -12.38 10.87 7.13
N ASP A 77 -12.40 12.10 6.63
CA ASP A 77 -11.22 12.97 6.63
C ASP A 77 -10.67 13.19 8.05
N HIS A 78 -11.54 13.20 9.06
CA HIS A 78 -11.13 13.31 10.45
C HIS A 78 -10.30 12.10 10.88
N ASP A 79 -10.78 10.90 10.57
CA ASP A 79 -10.08 9.65 10.89
C ASP A 79 -8.71 9.60 10.17
N VAL A 80 -8.66 10.04 8.91
CA VAL A 80 -7.39 10.11 8.15
C VAL A 80 -6.39 11.03 8.85
N VAL A 81 -6.80 12.22 9.26
CA VAL A 81 -5.91 13.16 9.96
C VAL A 81 -5.46 12.58 11.31
N GLU A 82 -6.36 11.93 12.05
CA GLU A 82 -6.02 11.26 13.30
C GLU A 82 -4.96 10.17 13.08
N TYR A 83 -5.14 9.29 12.08
CA TYR A 83 -4.18 8.23 11.78
C TYR A 83 -2.82 8.78 11.32
N LEU A 84 -2.80 9.89 10.58
CA LEU A 84 -1.54 10.53 10.18
C LEU A 84 -0.77 11.06 11.40
N ASN A 85 -1.45 11.67 12.37
CA ASN A 85 -0.83 12.13 13.60
C ASN A 85 -0.28 10.95 14.43
N LEU A 86 -1.08 9.89 14.60
CA LEU A 86 -0.65 8.67 15.31
C LEU A 86 0.55 8.01 14.64
N ALA A 87 0.61 8.01 13.30
CA ALA A 87 1.74 7.50 12.56
C ALA A 87 3.00 8.34 12.78
N GLU A 88 2.89 9.67 12.83
CA GLU A 88 4.00 10.57 13.13
C GLU A 88 4.54 10.35 14.54
N GLU A 89 3.66 10.27 15.55
CA GLU A 89 4.03 9.98 16.94
C GLU A 89 4.74 8.61 17.06
N SER A 90 4.18 7.59 16.41
CA SER A 90 4.78 6.25 16.36
C SER A 90 6.18 6.27 15.75
N LEU A 91 6.39 7.03 14.66
CA LEU A 91 7.68 7.18 14.01
C LEU A 91 8.72 7.90 14.88
N LEU A 92 8.29 8.89 15.69
CA LEU A 92 9.16 9.57 16.65
C LEU A 92 9.58 8.61 17.77
N GLY A 93 8.62 7.89 18.35
CA GLY A 93 8.90 6.88 19.38
C GLY A 93 9.86 5.78 18.89
N TRP A 94 9.76 5.36 17.63
CA TRP A 94 10.68 4.40 17.03
C TRP A 94 12.11 4.94 16.84
N LYS A 95 12.27 6.24 16.60
CA LYS A 95 13.59 6.89 16.46
C LYS A 95 14.27 7.09 17.81
N GLU A 96 13.49 7.26 18.87
CA GLU A 96 13.99 7.52 20.23
C GLU A 96 14.35 6.25 21.01
N GLN A 97 13.98 5.06 20.53
CA GLN A 97 14.47 3.81 21.13
C GLN A 97 15.98 3.66 20.91
N PRO A 98 16.76 3.32 21.96
CA PRO A 98 18.18 3.06 21.79
C PRO A 98 18.35 1.89 20.81
N GLN A 99 19.05 2.12 19.71
CA GLN A 99 19.47 1.08 18.76
C GLN A 99 20.37 0.08 19.50
N SER A 100 19.78 -0.93 20.13
CA SER A 100 20.53 -2.09 20.58
C SER A 100 21.00 -2.90 19.36
N SER A 101 22.25 -3.34 19.42
CA SER A 101 23.10 -3.83 18.34
C SER A 101 22.55 -4.99 17.51
N THR A 102 22.75 -4.88 16.18
CA THR A 102 22.99 -5.96 15.20
C THR A 102 22.20 -7.26 15.34
N ALA A 103 21.11 -7.38 14.58
CA ALA A 103 20.66 -8.68 14.08
C ALA A 103 20.73 -8.66 12.55
N SER A 104 21.64 -9.42 11.96
CA SER A 104 21.59 -9.75 10.53
C SER A 104 20.31 -10.54 10.24
N PRO A 105 19.64 -10.34 9.09
CA PRO A 105 18.50 -11.16 8.73
C PRO A 105 18.93 -12.62 8.55
N PRO A 106 18.12 -13.61 8.93
CA PRO A 106 18.42 -15.02 8.67
C PRO A 106 18.41 -15.27 7.15
N ARG A 107 19.30 -16.18 6.72
CA ARG A 107 19.47 -16.61 5.32
C ARG A 107 18.23 -17.27 4.74
#